data_AF-A0AA86PGC9-F1
#
_entry.id   AF-A0AA86PGC9-F1
#
_cell.length_a   1.000
_cell.length_b   1.000
_cell.length_c   1.000
_cell.angle_alpha   90.00
_cell.angle_beta   90.00
_cell.angle_gamma   90.00
#
_symmetry.space_group_name_H-M   'P 1'
#
loop_
_entity.id
_entity.type
_entity.pdbx_description
1 polymer ?
#
loop_
_entity_poly.entity_id
_entity_poly.type
_entity_poly.pdbx_seq_one_letter_code
_entity_poly.pdbx_strand_id
1 'polypeptide(L)'
;MLNNNQNHFAPQNDDTQTDTTHNSAQDDTIWDVVKVDIQNAFNELPHDQIRQALENSAISLQDRRYIFNHLQSRWADDIPRVRQGVSTGDVISQKLFLACVDPILFELDEKGYRAVMYADDLTVLHKRGEYHQTVELLANMFQKIGLVINKDKCEGTDPSSGNTTGVIEFLGQNIGINSEPIAVQIQKQLQTRIKALQKYDIPKFYQYLIFKQCIIPSANYGSFLEASITETQLADAKDKYDYIDIMLAEAMEEILESDLPTKDLLDVMILSKDDGGLDLITPGAYFDLMIQNRDMAFQDPTKVNKETRDFFSKNRHEFINSKQYPTNVKSNWVIAWITTTKSQTKGSNIQLT
;
A
#
# COMPACT_ATOMS: atom_id res chain seq x y z
N MET A 1 -54.12 -53.99 -20.13
CA MET A 1 -55.52 -53.98 -20.56
C MET A 1 -56.29 -53.17 -19.52
N LEU A 2 -56.60 -51.90 -19.83
CA LEU A 2 -57.91 -51.45 -20.37
C LEU A 2 -58.95 -51.47 -19.24
N ASN A 3 -59.78 -50.46 -18.96
CA ASN A 3 -60.06 -49.19 -19.62
C ASN A 3 -61.03 -48.40 -18.71
N ASN A 4 -60.85 -47.08 -18.68
CA ASN A 4 -61.85 -46.04 -18.96
C ASN A 4 -63.18 -45.91 -18.19
N ASN A 5 -63.40 -44.70 -17.69
CA ASN A 5 -64.42 -43.71 -18.14
C ASN A 5 -64.17 -42.41 -17.35
N GLN A 6 -63.61 -41.32 -17.90
CA GLN A 6 -64.11 -40.33 -18.87
C GLN A 6 -65.50 -39.75 -18.59
N ASN A 7 -65.53 -38.45 -18.25
CA ASN A 7 -66.32 -37.37 -18.87
C ASN A 7 -65.87 -36.02 -18.26
N HIS A 8 -65.16 -35.15 -19.00
CA HIS A 8 -65.65 -34.07 -19.88
C HIS A 8 -66.06 -32.79 -19.12
N PHE A 9 -65.29 -31.71 -19.30
CA PHE A 9 -65.69 -30.41 -19.87
C PHE A 9 -64.51 -29.41 -19.79
N ALA A 10 -64.09 -28.88 -20.94
CA ALA A 10 -63.36 -27.60 -21.08
C ALA A 10 -64.41 -26.45 -21.06
N PRO A 11 -64.09 -25.12 -20.98
CA PRO A 11 -62.90 -24.47 -21.56
C PRO A 11 -62.38 -23.15 -20.90
N GLN A 12 -61.35 -22.56 -21.54
CA GLN A 12 -61.09 -21.11 -21.76
C GLN A 12 -60.34 -20.23 -20.73
N ASN A 13 -59.14 -19.80 -21.21
CA ASN A 13 -58.54 -18.46 -21.32
C ASN A 13 -58.30 -17.52 -20.12
N ASP A 14 -57.07 -17.00 -20.15
CA ASP A 14 -56.58 -15.65 -19.81
C ASP A 14 -56.96 -15.07 -18.44
N ASP A 15 -55.96 -14.95 -17.55
CA ASP A 15 -55.29 -13.66 -17.41
C ASP A 15 -54.06 -13.75 -16.50
N THR A 16 -53.02 -13.08 -16.97
CA THR A 16 -51.76 -12.76 -16.31
C THR A 16 -51.92 -12.20 -14.89
N GLN A 17 -51.33 -12.87 -13.90
CA GLN A 17 -50.78 -12.21 -12.72
C GLN A 17 -49.40 -12.79 -12.43
N THR A 18 -48.39 -12.01 -12.80
CA THR A 18 -47.00 -12.22 -12.43
C THR A 18 -46.85 -12.06 -10.92
N ASP A 19 -46.42 -13.13 -10.26
CA ASP A 19 -45.80 -13.12 -8.95
C ASP A 19 -44.56 -12.23 -8.97
N THR A 20 -44.67 -11.02 -8.43
CA THR A 20 -43.52 -10.17 -8.09
C THR A 20 -43.76 -9.51 -6.73
N THR A 21 -43.48 -10.24 -5.66
CA THR A 21 -43.25 -9.67 -4.33
C THR A 21 -42.27 -10.52 -3.52
N HIS A 22 -41.01 -10.52 -3.95
CA HIS A 22 -39.87 -10.72 -3.04
C HIS A 22 -38.68 -9.84 -3.47
N ASN A 23 -38.87 -8.53 -3.41
CA ASN A 23 -37.73 -7.61 -3.22
C ASN A 23 -37.60 -7.34 -1.73
N SER A 24 -36.72 -8.10 -1.07
CA SER A 24 -36.13 -7.69 0.19
C SER A 24 -35.46 -6.33 -0.04
N ALA A 25 -35.97 -5.29 0.62
CA ALA A 25 -35.28 -4.02 0.75
C ALA A 25 -33.92 -4.28 1.40
N GLN A 26 -32.88 -4.33 0.56
CA GLN A 26 -31.50 -4.31 0.99
C GLN A 26 -31.28 -2.88 1.45
N ASP A 27 -31.19 -2.68 2.78
CA ASP A 27 -30.85 -1.40 3.38
C ASP A 27 -29.52 -0.93 2.77
N ASP A 28 -29.57 0.05 1.88
CA ASP A 28 -28.40 0.76 1.34
C ASP A 28 -27.76 1.61 2.45
N THR A 29 -27.21 0.93 3.47
CA THR A 29 -26.46 1.57 4.53
C THR A 29 -25.17 2.11 3.92
N ILE A 30 -25.05 3.43 3.82
CA ILE A 30 -23.82 4.07 3.37
C ILE A 30 -22.80 4.04 4.50
N TRP A 31 -21.64 3.49 4.21
CA TRP A 31 -20.49 3.43 5.11
C TRP A 31 -19.51 4.56 4.79
N ASP A 32 -19.01 5.19 5.83
CA ASP A 32 -17.95 6.21 5.78
C ASP A 32 -16.76 5.74 6.63
N VAL A 33 -15.62 6.41 6.47
CA VAL A 33 -14.37 6.11 7.17
C VAL A 33 -13.97 7.28 8.04
N VAL A 34 -13.54 7.00 9.27
CA VAL A 34 -12.84 7.95 10.13
C VAL A 34 -11.37 7.56 10.25
N LYS A 35 -10.47 8.52 10.02
CA LYS A 35 -9.07 8.47 10.41
C LYS A 35 -8.91 9.09 11.80
N VAL A 36 -8.26 8.34 12.67
CA VAL A 36 -8.12 8.66 14.09
C VAL A 36 -6.70 9.13 14.36
N ASP A 37 -6.56 10.31 14.98
CA ASP A 37 -5.26 10.81 15.47
C ASP A 37 -5.08 10.43 16.95
N ILE A 38 -4.11 9.56 17.24
CA ILE A 38 -3.73 9.23 18.60
C ILE A 38 -2.64 10.20 19.05
N GLN A 39 -2.90 10.97 20.09
CA GLN A 39 -1.97 11.98 20.57
C GLN A 39 -0.67 11.35 21.04
N ASN A 40 0.42 11.65 20.32
CA ASN A 40 1.79 11.32 20.74
C ASN A 40 1.95 9.83 21.11
N ALA A 41 1.33 8.94 20.33
CA ALA A 41 1.01 7.56 20.67
C ALA A 41 2.16 6.77 21.30
N PHE A 42 3.35 6.80 20.70
CA PHE A 42 4.52 6.08 21.20
C PHE A 42 5.06 6.65 22.51
N ASN A 43 4.92 7.95 22.77
CA ASN A 43 5.51 8.61 23.93
C ASN A 43 4.56 8.64 25.15
N GLU A 44 3.24 8.50 24.93
CA GLU A 44 2.23 8.57 25.99
C GLU A 44 1.84 7.19 26.55
N LEU A 45 2.21 6.09 25.89
CA LEU A 45 1.78 4.76 26.31
C LEU A 45 2.26 4.39 27.72
N PRO A 46 1.40 4.21 28.73
CA PRO A 46 1.86 3.98 30.10
C PRO A 46 2.64 2.67 30.26
N HIS A 47 3.73 2.70 31.02
CA HIS A 47 4.56 1.49 31.25
C HIS A 47 3.81 0.37 31.98
N ASP A 48 2.82 0.72 32.80
CA ASP A 48 1.98 -0.27 33.48
C ASP A 48 1.09 -1.05 32.51
N GLN A 49 0.63 -0.40 31.43
CA GLN A 49 -0.12 -1.07 30.36
C GLN A 49 0.78 -2.01 29.57
N ILE A 50 2.02 -1.60 29.28
CA ILE A 50 3.02 -2.47 28.66
C ILE A 50 3.32 -3.68 29.55
N ARG A 51 3.46 -3.46 30.87
CA ARG A 51 3.66 -4.56 31.83
C ARG A 51 2.48 -5.53 31.79
N GLN A 52 1.25 -5.04 31.83
CA GLN A 52 0.05 -5.87 31.79
C GLN A 52 -0.04 -6.67 30.47
N ALA A 53 0.23 -6.03 29.33
CA ALA A 53 0.26 -6.71 28.03
C ALA A 53 1.33 -7.82 28.00
N LEU A 54 2.52 -7.56 28.55
CA LEU A 54 3.57 -8.55 28.69
C LEU A 54 3.17 -9.69 29.62
N GLU A 55 2.51 -9.42 30.75
CA GLU A 55 2.04 -10.44 31.69
C GLU A 55 0.98 -11.37 31.08
N ASN A 56 0.15 -10.84 30.19
CA ASN A 56 -0.85 -11.60 29.46
C ASN A 56 -0.29 -12.35 28.24
N SER A 57 0.98 -12.10 27.89
CA SER A 57 1.65 -12.75 26.77
C SER A 57 2.36 -14.04 27.21
N ALA A 58 2.62 -14.95 26.27
CA ALA A 58 3.37 -16.18 26.52
C ALA A 58 4.90 -15.98 26.66
N ILE A 59 5.33 -14.85 27.23
CA ILE A 59 6.74 -14.45 27.36
C ILE A 59 7.27 -14.84 28.76
N SER A 60 8.53 -15.32 28.80
CA SER A 60 9.18 -15.73 30.04
C SER A 60 9.29 -14.58 31.04
N LEU A 61 9.33 -14.89 32.35
CA LEU A 61 9.52 -13.87 33.39
C LEU A 61 10.87 -13.13 33.24
N GLN A 62 11.90 -13.81 32.73
CA GLN A 62 13.22 -13.23 32.54
C GLN A 62 13.20 -12.17 31.43
N ASP A 63 12.58 -12.48 30.29
CA ASP A 63 12.46 -11.55 29.17
C ASP A 63 11.58 -10.34 29.54
N ARG A 64 10.49 -10.57 30.27
CA ARG A 64 9.64 -9.48 30.79
C ARG A 64 10.42 -8.51 31.66
N ARG A 65 11.26 -9.03 32.57
CA ARG A 65 12.14 -8.21 33.41
C ARG A 65 13.17 -7.45 32.59
N TYR A 66 13.76 -8.09 31.59
CA TYR A 66 14.71 -7.44 30.69
C TYR A 66 14.07 -6.27 29.94
N ILE A 67 12.91 -6.49 29.31
CA ILE A 67 12.17 -5.47 28.58
C ILE A 67 11.79 -4.31 29.51
N PHE A 68 11.27 -4.62 30.70
CA PHE A 68 10.85 -3.60 31.64
C PHE A 68 12.03 -2.79 32.19
N ASN A 69 13.15 -3.45 32.50
CA ASN A 69 14.38 -2.76 32.87
C ASN A 69 14.85 -1.84 31.73
N HIS A 70 14.80 -2.30 30.48
CA HIS A 70 15.17 -1.47 29.32
C HIS A 70 14.28 -0.21 29.22
N LEU A 71 12.96 -0.34 29.36
CA LEU A 71 12.05 0.82 29.35
C LEU A 71 12.36 1.79 30.49
N GLN A 72 12.68 1.27 31.67
CA GLN A 72 12.96 2.07 32.86
C GLN A 72 14.36 2.68 32.88
N SER A 73 15.32 2.09 32.17
CA SER A 73 16.70 2.57 32.04
C SER A 73 16.82 3.79 31.11
N ARG A 74 15.71 4.32 30.59
CA ARG A 74 15.65 5.54 29.78
C ARG A 74 15.62 6.79 30.64
N TRP A 75 16.68 6.96 31.40
CA TRP A 75 16.96 8.16 32.16
C TRP A 75 18.44 8.48 32.02
N ALA A 76 18.75 9.76 32.08
CA ALA A 76 20.09 10.26 32.36
C ALA A 76 20.02 11.00 33.70
N ASP A 77 21.16 11.33 34.31
CA ASP A 77 21.18 12.00 35.61
C ASP A 77 20.33 13.30 35.64
N ASP A 78 20.15 13.93 34.47
CA ASP A 78 19.36 15.16 34.29
C ASP A 78 17.93 14.94 33.74
N ILE A 79 17.52 13.68 33.48
CA ILE A 79 16.20 13.36 32.88
C ILE A 79 15.37 12.58 33.90
N PRO A 80 14.21 13.11 34.33
CA PRO A 80 13.31 12.40 35.23
C PRO A 80 12.98 11.00 34.71
N ARG A 81 12.83 10.04 35.64
CA ARG A 81 12.43 8.68 35.28
C ARG A 81 11.14 8.69 34.46
N VAL A 82 11.26 8.20 33.23
CA VAL A 82 10.16 8.10 32.29
C VAL A 82 9.19 7.01 32.75
N ARG A 83 7.91 7.35 32.89
CA ARG A 83 6.82 6.42 33.32
C ARG A 83 5.92 5.96 32.17
N GLN A 84 6.12 6.53 31.00
CA GLN A 84 5.28 6.32 29.82
C GLN A 84 6.14 6.39 28.56
N GLY A 85 5.66 5.74 27.52
CA GLY A 85 6.26 5.74 26.21
C GLY A 85 7.26 4.62 25.96
N VAL A 86 7.43 4.35 24.68
CA VAL A 86 8.42 3.46 24.06
C VAL A 86 9.32 4.29 23.14
N SER A 87 10.48 3.77 22.73
CA SER A 87 11.52 4.61 22.10
C SER A 87 11.34 4.52 20.62
N THR A 88 11.28 5.67 19.98
CA THR A 88 11.42 5.72 18.53
C THR A 88 12.81 5.16 18.17
N GLY A 89 12.85 4.29 17.15
CA GLY A 89 14.08 3.65 16.68
C GLY A 89 14.50 2.37 17.41
N ASP A 90 13.82 1.97 18.49
CA ASP A 90 14.07 0.70 19.16
C ASP A 90 13.23 -0.43 18.54
N VAL A 91 13.88 -1.53 18.18
CA VAL A 91 13.31 -2.68 17.46
C VAL A 91 12.13 -3.34 18.19
N ILE A 92 12.07 -3.26 19.53
CA ILE A 92 10.94 -3.84 20.29
C ILE A 92 9.79 -2.85 20.50
N SER A 93 10.05 -1.55 20.37
CA SER A 93 9.12 -0.51 20.81
C SER A 93 7.79 -0.53 20.05
N GLN A 94 7.82 -0.75 18.73
CA GLN A 94 6.59 -0.90 17.94
C GLN A 94 5.78 -2.12 18.36
N LYS A 95 6.44 -3.24 18.67
CA LYS A 95 5.77 -4.47 19.11
C LYS A 95 5.11 -4.29 20.48
N LEU A 96 5.76 -3.56 21.38
CA LEU A 96 5.20 -3.23 22.70
C LEU A 96 3.97 -2.33 22.57
N PHE A 97 4.04 -1.33 21.68
CA PHE A 97 2.89 -0.48 21.39
C PHE A 97 1.71 -1.29 20.85
N LEU A 98 1.94 -2.11 19.82
CA LEU A 98 0.90 -2.96 19.24
C LEU A 98 0.32 -3.96 20.26
N ALA A 99 1.14 -4.55 21.14
CA ALA A 99 0.65 -5.47 22.17
C ALA A 99 -0.33 -4.81 23.15
N CYS A 100 -0.23 -3.51 23.39
CA CYS A 100 -1.18 -2.77 24.22
C CYS A 100 -2.46 -2.39 23.48
N VAL A 101 -2.38 -2.15 22.16
CA VAL A 101 -3.53 -1.74 21.35
C VAL A 101 -4.33 -2.93 20.83
N ASP A 102 -3.71 -4.10 20.67
CA ASP A 102 -4.34 -5.33 20.16
C ASP A 102 -5.66 -5.70 20.88
N PRO A 103 -5.77 -5.63 22.23
CA PRO A 103 -7.04 -5.88 22.91
C PRO A 103 -8.16 -4.87 22.54
N ILE A 104 -7.80 -3.63 22.23
CA ILE A 104 -8.76 -2.60 21.80
C ILE A 104 -9.28 -2.91 20.39
N LEU A 105 -8.40 -3.36 19.49
CA LEU A 105 -8.80 -3.78 18.14
C LEU A 105 -9.71 -5.00 18.18
N PHE A 106 -9.44 -5.96 19.07
CA PHE A 106 -10.30 -7.11 19.30
C PHE A 106 -11.67 -6.69 19.84
N GLU A 107 -11.73 -5.78 20.83
CA GLU A 107 -13.00 -5.24 21.36
C GLU A 107 -13.80 -4.49 20.27
N LEU A 108 -13.14 -3.81 19.32
CA LEU A 108 -13.81 -3.17 18.19
C LEU A 108 -14.46 -4.19 17.25
N ASP A 109 -13.74 -5.26 16.91
CA ASP A 109 -14.24 -6.33 16.04
C ASP A 109 -15.42 -7.08 16.69
N GLU A 110 -15.35 -7.36 18.00
CA GLU A 110 -16.46 -7.96 18.77
C GLU A 110 -17.72 -7.08 18.76
N LYS A 111 -17.55 -5.75 18.70
CA LYS A 111 -18.65 -4.78 18.57
C LYS A 111 -19.13 -4.60 17.13
N GLY A 112 -18.54 -5.32 16.17
CA GLY A 112 -18.90 -5.28 14.76
C GLY A 112 -18.29 -4.11 13.98
N TYR A 113 -17.32 -3.39 14.55
CA TYR A 113 -16.58 -2.37 13.82
C TYR A 113 -15.51 -3.02 12.95
N ARG A 114 -15.28 -2.44 11.77
CA ARG A 114 -14.14 -2.79 10.92
C ARG A 114 -13.09 -1.72 11.07
N ALA A 115 -11.93 -2.10 11.57
CA ALA A 115 -10.80 -1.21 11.82
C ALA A 115 -9.56 -1.71 11.09
N VAL A 116 -8.77 -0.77 10.56
CA VAL A 116 -7.44 -1.03 10.01
C VAL A 116 -6.45 -0.13 10.73
N MET A 117 -5.42 -0.73 11.30
CA MET A 117 -4.36 -0.02 12.01
C MET A 117 -3.01 -0.34 11.42
N TYR A 118 -2.20 0.69 11.18
CA TYR A 118 -0.81 0.57 10.76
C TYR A 118 0.06 1.44 11.66
N ALA A 119 0.87 0.81 12.50
CA ALA A 119 1.52 1.50 13.61
C ALA A 119 0.48 2.28 14.44
N ASP A 120 0.58 3.61 14.54
CA ASP A 120 -0.36 4.49 15.24
C ASP A 120 -1.47 5.07 14.33
N ASP A 121 -1.37 4.92 13.01
CA ASP A 121 -2.42 5.32 12.08
C ASP A 121 -3.59 4.33 12.16
N LEU A 122 -4.76 4.80 12.61
CA LEU A 122 -5.98 3.99 12.73
C LEU A 122 -7.09 4.55 11.84
N THR A 123 -7.75 3.67 11.09
CA THR A 123 -9.01 3.96 10.40
C THR A 123 -10.11 3.01 10.82
N VAL A 124 -11.34 3.51 10.91
CA VAL A 124 -12.51 2.73 11.32
C VAL A 124 -13.69 3.03 10.40
N LEU A 125 -14.38 1.98 9.95
CA LEU A 125 -15.64 2.11 9.21
C LEU A 125 -16.78 2.41 10.17
N HIS A 126 -17.64 3.35 9.80
CA HIS A 126 -18.86 3.69 10.53
C HIS A 126 -20.00 3.99 9.57
N LYS A 127 -21.25 3.99 10.06
CA LYS A 127 -22.38 4.39 9.24
C LYS A 127 -22.40 5.91 9.08
N ARG A 128 -22.92 6.37 7.96
CA ARG A 128 -23.13 7.80 7.72
C ARG A 128 -23.98 8.43 8.82
N GLY A 129 -23.52 9.57 9.34
CA GLY A 129 -24.10 10.31 10.47
C GLY A 129 -23.54 9.90 11.84
N GLU A 130 -22.74 8.85 11.93
CA GLU A 130 -22.21 8.32 13.22
C GLU A 130 -20.77 8.77 13.51
N TYR A 131 -20.22 9.73 12.77
CA TYR A 131 -18.82 10.18 12.91
C TYR A 131 -18.46 10.52 14.37
N HIS A 132 -19.18 11.47 14.99
CA HIS A 132 -18.87 11.91 16.36
C HIS A 132 -19.06 10.81 17.40
N GLN A 133 -20.07 9.95 17.21
CA GLN A 133 -20.32 8.82 18.12
C GLN A 133 -19.17 7.81 18.05
N THR A 134 -18.66 7.55 16.84
CA THR A 134 -17.53 6.65 16.60
C THR A 134 -16.25 7.22 17.20
N VAL A 135 -15.95 8.51 17.00
CA VAL A 135 -14.79 9.17 17.61
C VAL A 135 -14.87 9.14 19.14
N GLU A 136 -16.04 9.37 19.72
CA GLU A 136 -16.23 9.33 21.18
C GLU A 136 -16.06 7.91 21.73
N LEU A 137 -16.62 6.91 21.06
CA LEU A 137 -16.44 5.50 21.41
C LEU A 137 -14.96 5.13 21.43
N LEU A 138 -14.24 5.47 20.36
CA LEU A 138 -12.81 5.21 20.23
C LEU A 138 -12.02 5.92 21.32
N ALA A 139 -12.37 7.18 21.64
CA ALA A 139 -11.67 7.95 22.68
C ALA A 139 -11.81 7.26 24.03
N ASN A 140 -13.02 6.81 24.37
CA ASN A 140 -13.28 6.06 25.60
C ASN A 140 -12.53 4.72 25.63
N MET A 141 -12.43 4.02 24.50
CA MET A 141 -11.72 2.74 24.41
C MET A 141 -10.21 2.90 24.56
N PHE A 142 -9.59 3.83 23.84
CA PHE A 142 -8.15 4.11 23.93
C PHE A 142 -7.76 4.70 25.30
N GLN A 143 -8.66 5.44 25.95
CA GLN A 143 -8.43 5.93 27.32
C GLN A 143 -8.26 4.78 28.33
N LYS A 144 -8.86 3.60 28.11
CA LYS A 144 -8.68 2.43 29.00
C LYS A 144 -7.22 1.96 29.07
N ILE A 145 -6.47 2.15 27.98
CA ILE A 145 -5.04 1.84 27.90
C ILE A 145 -4.16 3.09 28.07
N GLY A 146 -4.75 4.19 28.55
CA GLY A 146 -4.05 5.44 28.84
C GLY A 146 -3.59 6.22 27.61
N LEU A 147 -4.10 5.91 26.42
CA LEU A 147 -3.87 6.70 25.21
C LEU A 147 -5.02 7.70 25.02
N VAL A 148 -4.70 8.86 24.43
CA VAL A 148 -5.66 9.94 24.20
C VAL A 148 -5.86 10.13 22.71
N ILE A 149 -7.12 10.16 22.27
CA ILE A 149 -7.47 10.53 20.90
C ILE A 149 -7.58 12.05 20.80
N ASN A 150 -6.93 12.61 19.79
CA ASN A 150 -7.02 14.01 19.44
C ASN A 150 -8.21 14.24 18.51
N LYS A 151 -9.38 14.48 19.12
CA LYS A 151 -10.66 14.59 18.40
C LYS A 151 -10.65 15.67 17.32
N ASP A 152 -9.92 16.77 17.54
CA ASP A 152 -9.84 17.90 16.62
C ASP A 152 -8.99 17.60 15.37
N LYS A 153 -8.16 16.56 15.42
CA LYS A 153 -7.35 16.08 14.29
C LYS A 153 -7.89 14.80 13.66
N CYS A 154 -9.00 14.27 14.16
CA CYS A 154 -9.69 13.19 13.48
C CYS A 154 -10.32 13.74 12.19
N GLU A 155 -10.26 12.95 11.13
CA GLU A 155 -10.80 13.31 9.82
C GLU A 155 -11.76 12.21 9.37
N GLY A 156 -12.84 12.58 8.69
CA GLY A 156 -13.82 11.62 8.17
C GLY A 156 -14.12 11.84 6.69
N THR A 157 -14.61 10.79 6.02
CA THR A 157 -15.25 10.93 4.70
C THR A 157 -16.71 11.38 4.82
N ASP A 158 -17.29 11.27 6.02
CA ASP A 158 -18.64 11.68 6.35
C ASP A 158 -18.78 13.22 6.37
N PRO A 159 -19.83 13.82 5.77
CA PRO A 159 -20.07 15.26 5.83
C PRO A 159 -20.14 15.85 7.25
N SER A 160 -20.59 15.06 8.23
CA SER A 160 -20.66 15.47 9.65
C SER A 160 -19.28 15.63 10.30
N SER A 161 -18.22 15.12 9.69
CA SER A 161 -16.84 15.37 10.14
C SER A 161 -16.35 16.81 9.93
N GLY A 162 -17.08 17.60 9.13
CA GLY A 162 -16.65 18.93 8.69
C GLY A 162 -15.67 18.89 7.51
N ASN A 163 -15.25 17.71 7.06
CA ASN A 163 -14.46 17.55 5.84
C ASN A 163 -15.34 17.70 4.60
N THR A 164 -15.20 18.81 3.89
CA THR A 164 -16.01 19.12 2.71
C THR A 164 -15.58 18.36 1.45
N THR A 165 -14.38 17.77 1.45
CA THR A 165 -13.87 17.00 0.30
C THR A 165 -14.45 15.59 0.26
N GLY A 166 -14.88 15.05 1.41
CA GLY A 166 -15.29 13.66 1.55
C GLY A 166 -14.15 12.66 1.31
N VAL A 167 -12.90 13.10 1.41
CA VAL A 167 -11.69 12.32 1.16
C VAL A 167 -10.72 12.49 2.33
N ILE A 168 -10.13 11.39 2.78
CA ILE A 168 -9.07 11.35 3.81
C ILE A 168 -7.80 10.71 3.25
N GLU A 169 -6.62 11.03 3.79
CA GLU A 169 -5.37 10.36 3.41
C GLU A 169 -4.97 9.30 4.46
N PHE A 170 -4.81 8.05 4.04
CA PHE A 170 -4.31 6.94 4.87
C PHE A 170 -3.18 6.21 4.15
N LEU A 171 -2.00 6.13 4.77
CA LEU A 171 -0.81 5.49 4.20
C LEU A 171 -0.41 5.97 2.79
N GLY A 172 -0.67 7.25 2.50
CA GLY A 172 -0.40 7.85 1.19
C GLY A 172 -1.46 7.53 0.12
N GLN A 173 -2.61 6.98 0.51
CA GLN A 173 -3.76 6.76 -0.35
C GLN A 173 -4.92 7.67 0.07
N ASN A 174 -5.55 8.30 -0.93
CA ASN A 174 -6.80 9.01 -0.73
C ASN A 174 -7.95 8.00 -0.66
N ILE A 175 -8.74 8.05 0.42
CA ILE A 175 -9.91 7.21 0.65
C ILE A 175 -11.15 8.10 0.63
N GLY A 176 -12.12 7.76 -0.22
CA GLY A 176 -13.39 8.48 -0.34
C GLY A 176 -14.06 8.24 -1.69
N ILE A 177 -15.33 8.61 -1.82
CA ILE A 177 -16.14 8.37 -3.02
C ILE A 177 -15.53 9.04 -4.28
N ASN A 178 -14.88 10.19 -4.09
CA ASN A 178 -14.25 10.96 -5.17
C ASN A 178 -12.71 10.91 -5.10
N SER A 179 -12.14 9.86 -4.52
CA SER A 179 -10.68 9.72 -4.44
C SER A 179 -10.06 9.53 -5.82
N GLU A 180 -8.99 10.28 -6.09
CA GLU A 180 -8.16 10.05 -7.27
C GLU A 180 -7.29 8.80 -7.07
N PRO A 181 -6.94 8.07 -8.16
CA PRO A 181 -5.97 6.98 -8.09
C PRO A 181 -4.64 7.44 -7.50
N ILE A 182 -3.97 6.56 -6.75
CA ILE A 182 -2.69 6.84 -6.09
C ILE A 182 -1.63 7.29 -7.11
N ALA A 183 -1.74 6.80 -8.35
CA ALA A 183 -0.90 7.18 -9.48
C ALA A 183 -0.71 8.70 -9.63
N VAL A 184 -1.76 9.51 -9.39
CA VAL A 184 -1.67 10.98 -9.54
C VAL A 184 -0.71 11.59 -8.50
N GLN A 185 -0.76 11.11 -7.26
CA GLN A 185 0.16 11.55 -6.21
C GLN A 185 1.59 11.07 -6.51
N ILE A 186 1.74 9.83 -7.00
CA ILE A 186 3.03 9.28 -7.40
C ILE A 186 3.66 10.08 -8.53
N GLN A 187 2.89 10.47 -9.55
CA GLN A 187 3.39 11.32 -10.64
C GLN A 187 4.00 12.63 -10.10
N LYS A 188 3.29 13.32 -9.20
CA LYS A 188 3.77 14.56 -8.56
C LYS A 188 5.06 14.34 -7.75
N GLN A 189 5.10 13.27 -6.95
CA GLN A 189 6.30 12.92 -6.16
C GLN A 189 7.47 12.53 -7.06
N LEU A 190 7.20 11.77 -8.12
CA LEU A 190 8.20 11.29 -9.05
C LEU A 190 8.85 12.43 -9.83
N GLN A 191 8.06 13.41 -10.30
CA GLN A 191 8.61 14.63 -10.92
C GLN A 191 9.57 15.35 -9.98
N THR A 192 9.22 15.46 -8.69
CA THR A 192 10.09 16.09 -7.68
C THR A 192 11.38 15.30 -7.49
N ARG A 193 11.30 13.97 -7.41
CA ARG A 193 12.46 13.08 -7.23
C ARG A 193 13.40 13.07 -8.43
N ILE A 194 12.85 13.01 -9.65
CA ILE A 194 13.63 13.07 -10.91
C ILE A 194 14.35 14.41 -11.02
N LYS A 195 13.64 15.54 -10.81
CA LYS A 195 14.26 16.87 -10.79
C LYS A 195 15.37 16.98 -9.76
N ALA A 196 15.17 16.41 -8.57
CA ALA A 196 16.20 16.38 -7.54
C ALA A 196 17.43 15.58 -8.02
N LEU A 197 17.24 14.40 -8.63
CA LEU A 197 18.33 13.59 -9.17
C LEU A 197 19.15 14.35 -10.23
N GLN A 198 18.47 15.02 -11.15
CA GLN A 198 19.08 15.79 -12.24
C GLN A 198 19.78 17.06 -11.76
N LYS A 199 19.34 17.64 -10.64
CA LYS A 199 19.90 18.88 -10.09
C LYS A 199 21.33 18.72 -9.57
N TYR A 200 21.68 17.55 -9.06
CA TYR A 200 22.99 17.33 -8.45
C TYR A 200 24.00 16.80 -9.47
N ASP A 201 25.21 17.35 -9.42
CA ASP A 201 26.34 16.90 -10.24
C ASP A 201 26.89 15.57 -9.71
N ILE A 202 26.15 14.49 -9.99
CA ILE A 202 26.45 13.12 -9.61
C ILE A 202 26.81 12.35 -10.88
N PRO A 203 27.86 11.51 -10.88
CA PRO A 203 28.19 10.70 -12.06
C PRO A 203 27.00 9.84 -12.52
N LYS A 204 26.81 9.72 -13.84
CA LYS A 204 25.66 9.04 -14.47
C LYS A 204 25.42 7.62 -13.96
N PHE A 205 26.49 6.87 -13.68
CA PHE A 205 26.39 5.54 -13.07
C PHE A 205 25.67 5.57 -11.71
N TYR A 206 26.00 6.53 -10.84
CA TYR A 206 25.33 6.66 -9.55
C TYR A 206 23.91 7.21 -9.71
N GLN A 207 23.66 8.08 -10.70
CA GLN A 207 22.30 8.49 -11.04
C GLN A 207 21.44 7.27 -11.41
N TYR A 208 21.96 6.39 -12.27
CA TYR A 208 21.30 5.12 -12.61
C TYR A 208 21.05 4.24 -11.38
N LEU A 209 22.01 4.10 -10.47
CA LEU A 209 21.82 3.31 -9.25
C LEU A 209 20.71 3.88 -8.35
N ILE A 210 20.70 5.20 -8.12
CA ILE A 210 19.65 5.87 -7.33
C ILE A 210 18.29 5.72 -8.03
N PHE A 211 18.27 5.93 -9.35
CA PHE A 211 17.07 5.78 -10.16
C PHE A 211 16.48 4.37 -10.02
N LYS A 212 17.31 3.35 -10.18
CA LYS A 212 16.93 1.95 -10.08
C LYS A 212 16.52 1.51 -8.67
N GLN A 213 17.23 1.94 -7.64
CA GLN A 213 17.07 1.44 -6.27
C GLN A 213 16.09 2.26 -5.43
N CYS A 214 15.87 3.53 -5.77
CA CYS A 214 15.05 4.43 -4.97
C CYS A 214 13.86 4.96 -5.76
N ILE A 215 14.07 5.43 -6.99
CA ILE A 215 13.01 6.12 -7.75
C ILE A 215 11.98 5.11 -8.28
N ILE A 216 12.39 4.11 -9.05
CA ILE A 216 11.47 3.10 -9.60
C ILE A 216 10.68 2.38 -8.48
N PRO A 217 11.32 1.84 -7.42
CA PRO A 217 10.58 1.12 -6.38
C PRO A 217 9.56 2.01 -5.66
N SER A 218 9.85 3.30 -5.52
CA SER A 218 8.91 4.24 -4.91
C SER A 218 7.65 4.49 -5.75
N ALA A 219 7.72 4.30 -7.07
CA ALA A 219 6.57 4.37 -7.96
C ALA A 219 5.78 3.06 -8.00
N ASN A 220 6.46 1.91 -7.86
CA ASN A 220 5.82 0.59 -7.83
C ASN A 220 4.88 0.40 -6.63
N TYR A 221 5.12 1.11 -5.52
CA TYR A 221 4.30 1.01 -4.32
C TYR A 221 2.80 1.26 -4.59
N GLY A 222 2.46 2.25 -5.43
CA GLY A 222 1.06 2.57 -5.71
C GLY A 222 0.29 1.47 -6.42
N SER A 223 0.91 0.82 -7.39
CA SER A 223 0.25 -0.25 -8.17
C SER A 223 -0.12 -1.45 -7.30
N PHE A 224 0.60 -1.71 -6.21
CA PHE A 224 0.23 -2.71 -5.21
C PHE A 224 -0.89 -2.27 -4.28
N LEU A 225 -1.11 -0.96 -4.13
CA LEU A 225 -2.03 -0.39 -3.16
C LEU A 225 -3.32 0.17 -3.75
N GLU A 226 -3.52 0.06 -5.06
CA GLU A 226 -4.67 0.66 -5.77
C GLU A 226 -6.01 -0.05 -5.41
N ALA A 227 -6.40 -0.01 -4.14
CA ALA A 227 -7.44 -0.83 -3.54
C ALA A 227 -8.86 -0.24 -3.68
N SER A 228 -9.01 0.90 -4.35
CA SER A 228 -10.21 1.74 -4.30
C SER A 228 -10.84 2.03 -5.66
N ILE A 229 -10.73 1.09 -6.61
CA ILE A 229 -11.17 1.32 -7.99
C ILE A 229 -12.15 0.25 -8.45
N THR A 230 -13.32 0.71 -8.91
CA THR A 230 -14.24 -0.06 -9.74
C THR A 230 -13.55 -0.51 -11.03
N GLU A 231 -14.08 -1.52 -11.73
CA GLU A 231 -13.53 -1.97 -13.02
C GLU A 231 -13.31 -0.81 -14.01
N THR A 232 -14.23 0.16 -14.05
CA THR A 232 -14.13 1.36 -14.89
C THR A 232 -12.97 2.27 -14.48
N GLN A 233 -12.66 2.36 -13.18
CA GLN A 233 -11.55 3.16 -12.68
C GLN A 233 -10.19 2.46 -12.82
N LEU A 234 -10.18 1.14 -13.05
CA LEU A 234 -8.95 0.36 -13.26
C LEU A 234 -8.27 0.71 -14.58
N ALA A 235 -9.03 0.91 -15.66
CA ALA A 235 -8.49 1.36 -16.94
C ALA A 235 -7.89 2.78 -16.84
N ASP A 236 -8.60 3.70 -16.21
CA ASP A 236 -8.11 5.06 -15.95
C ASP A 236 -6.86 5.08 -15.04
N ALA A 237 -6.81 4.20 -14.04
CA ALA A 237 -5.61 4.02 -13.23
C ALA A 237 -4.43 3.48 -14.05
N LYS A 238 -4.67 2.48 -14.92
CA LYS A 238 -3.64 1.92 -15.80
C LYS A 238 -3.01 2.98 -16.69
N ASP A 239 -3.82 3.83 -17.33
CA ASP A 239 -3.32 4.92 -18.18
C ASP A 239 -2.41 5.88 -17.40
N LYS A 240 -2.74 6.15 -16.13
CA LYS A 240 -1.90 6.99 -15.25
C LYS A 240 -0.58 6.32 -14.86
N TYR A 241 -0.56 4.99 -14.71
CA TYR A 241 0.70 4.25 -14.50
C TYR A 241 1.52 4.11 -15.78
N ASP A 242 0.89 4.02 -16.95
CA ASP A 242 1.61 4.08 -18.23
C ASP A 242 2.27 5.43 -18.44
N TYR A 243 1.63 6.51 -18.02
CA TYR A 243 2.27 7.83 -18.00
C TYR A 243 3.46 7.90 -17.04
N ILE A 244 3.40 7.20 -15.90
CA ILE A 244 4.56 7.09 -15.00
C ILE A 244 5.73 6.38 -15.71
N ASP A 245 5.46 5.31 -16.47
CA ASP A 245 6.50 4.61 -17.23
C ASP A 245 7.15 5.50 -18.29
N ILE A 246 6.37 6.36 -18.95
CA ILE A 246 6.89 7.39 -19.86
C ILE A 246 7.84 8.33 -19.12
N MET A 247 7.44 8.87 -17.97
CA MET A 247 8.29 9.76 -17.18
C MET A 247 9.59 9.08 -16.71
N LEU A 248 9.52 7.79 -16.37
CA LEU A 248 10.68 7.00 -16.00
C LEU A 248 11.62 6.77 -17.19
N ALA A 249 11.06 6.51 -18.38
CA ALA A 249 11.85 6.37 -19.61
C ALA A 249 12.54 7.68 -20.00
N GLU A 250 11.84 8.82 -19.96
CA GLU A 250 12.43 10.15 -20.21
C GLU A 250 13.58 10.46 -19.23
N ALA A 251 13.42 10.13 -17.95
CA ALA A 251 14.51 10.28 -16.98
C ALA A 251 15.69 9.35 -17.27
N MET A 252 15.43 8.12 -17.72
CA MET A 252 16.47 7.18 -18.11
C MET A 252 17.21 7.64 -19.37
N GLU A 253 16.53 8.30 -20.30
CA GLU A 253 17.11 8.85 -21.53
C GLU A 253 18.24 9.81 -21.19
N GLU A 254 17.98 10.73 -20.26
CA GLU A 254 18.97 11.69 -19.77
C GLU A 254 20.11 11.03 -18.98
N ILE A 255 19.81 10.00 -18.18
CA ILE A 255 20.82 9.28 -17.40
C ILE A 255 21.77 8.52 -18.33
N LEU A 256 21.24 7.89 -19.39
CA LEU A 256 22.02 7.10 -20.33
C LEU A 256 22.60 7.92 -21.48
N GLU A 257 22.18 9.17 -21.65
CA GLU A 257 22.50 10.01 -22.81
C GLU A 257 22.09 9.30 -24.12
N SER A 258 20.92 8.67 -24.09
CA SER A 258 20.35 7.88 -25.18
C SER A 258 19.56 8.75 -26.14
N ASP A 259 19.58 8.41 -27.43
CA ASP A 259 18.73 9.01 -28.48
C ASP A 259 17.56 8.10 -28.89
N LEU A 260 17.41 6.96 -28.20
CA LEU A 260 16.31 6.02 -28.43
C LEU A 260 14.95 6.68 -28.17
N PRO A 261 13.94 6.40 -29.02
CA PRO A 261 12.57 6.78 -28.72
C PRO A 261 12.13 6.25 -27.35
N THR A 262 11.33 7.01 -26.61
CA THR A 262 10.86 6.68 -25.25
C THR A 262 10.28 5.27 -25.14
N LYS A 263 9.54 4.82 -26.16
CA LYS A 263 8.97 3.46 -26.21
C LYS A 263 10.05 2.38 -26.27
N ASP A 264 11.06 2.57 -27.10
CA ASP A 264 12.16 1.61 -27.26
C ASP A 264 13.02 1.58 -25.99
N LEU A 265 13.20 2.73 -25.35
CA LEU A 265 13.90 2.83 -24.08
C LEU A 265 13.13 2.13 -22.95
N LEU A 266 11.81 2.28 -22.90
CA LEU A 266 10.97 1.54 -21.96
C LEU A 266 11.08 0.03 -22.18
N ASP A 267 11.10 -0.42 -23.43
CA ASP A 267 11.32 -1.83 -23.76
C ASP A 267 12.69 -2.31 -23.26
N VAL A 268 13.77 -1.55 -23.48
CA VAL A 268 15.11 -1.84 -22.95
C VAL A 268 15.13 -1.88 -21.42
N MET A 269 14.39 -0.99 -20.76
CA MET A 269 14.29 -0.95 -19.30
C MET A 269 13.69 -2.25 -18.76
N ILE A 270 12.63 -2.76 -19.37
CA ILE A 270 11.87 -3.92 -18.90
C ILE A 270 12.49 -5.25 -19.31
N LEU A 271 13.15 -5.29 -20.48
CA LEU A 271 13.78 -6.47 -21.05
C LEU A 271 14.75 -7.16 -20.08
N SER A 272 14.85 -8.49 -20.18
CA SER A 272 15.79 -9.28 -19.38
C SER A 272 17.23 -8.86 -19.68
N LYS A 273 18.13 -9.03 -18.70
CA LYS A 273 19.56 -8.79 -18.93
C LYS A 273 20.15 -9.74 -19.97
N ASP A 274 19.62 -10.95 -20.08
CA ASP A 274 20.07 -11.96 -21.03
C ASP A 274 19.72 -11.58 -22.49
N ASP A 275 18.66 -10.79 -22.67
CA ASP A 275 18.26 -10.20 -23.95
C ASP A 275 18.84 -8.80 -24.19
N GLY A 276 19.72 -8.33 -23.29
CA GLY A 276 20.36 -7.01 -23.39
C GLY A 276 19.53 -5.85 -22.83
N GLY A 277 18.57 -6.11 -21.95
CA GLY A 277 17.83 -5.10 -21.20
C GLY A 277 18.37 -4.83 -19.79
N LEU A 278 17.61 -4.06 -19.01
CA LEU A 278 17.99 -3.63 -17.66
C LEU A 278 17.26 -4.39 -16.54
N ASP A 279 16.27 -5.21 -16.91
CA ASP A 279 15.47 -6.04 -16.02
C ASP A 279 14.83 -5.20 -14.89
N LEU A 280 14.25 -4.07 -15.26
CA LEU A 280 13.55 -3.14 -14.36
C LEU A 280 12.06 -3.50 -14.30
N ILE A 281 11.48 -3.31 -13.12
CA ILE A 281 10.05 -3.50 -12.88
C ILE A 281 9.44 -2.11 -12.81
N THR A 282 8.72 -1.70 -13.85
CA THR A 282 8.05 -0.40 -13.93
C THR A 282 6.55 -0.57 -13.66
N PRO A 283 5.88 0.42 -13.05
CA PRO A 283 4.52 0.24 -12.56
C PRO A 283 3.48 0.10 -13.67
N GLY A 284 3.61 0.79 -14.81
CA GLY A 284 2.67 0.70 -15.94
C GLY A 284 2.75 -0.65 -16.66
N ALA A 285 3.94 -1.06 -17.06
CA ALA A 285 4.16 -2.30 -17.79
C ALA A 285 3.83 -3.56 -16.97
N TYR A 286 4.03 -3.52 -15.65
CA TYR A 286 3.73 -4.61 -14.74
C TYR A 286 2.41 -4.43 -13.96
N PHE A 287 1.59 -3.43 -14.31
CA PHE A 287 0.39 -3.07 -13.56
C PHE A 287 -0.53 -4.28 -13.33
N ASP A 288 -0.93 -4.96 -14.39
CA ASP A 288 -1.85 -6.11 -14.30
C ASP A 288 -1.28 -7.22 -13.41
N LEU A 289 0.03 -7.46 -13.51
CA LEU A 289 0.70 -8.46 -12.68
C LEU A 289 0.75 -8.04 -11.21
N MET A 290 0.98 -6.75 -10.92
CA MET A 290 0.98 -6.21 -9.56
C MET A 290 -0.40 -6.25 -8.92
N ILE A 291 -1.45 -5.94 -9.70
CA ILE A 291 -2.85 -6.02 -9.27
C ILE A 291 -3.24 -7.47 -8.98
N GLN A 292 -2.92 -8.40 -9.87
CA GLN A 292 -3.16 -9.84 -9.63
C GLN A 292 -2.45 -10.33 -8.37
N ASN A 293 -1.18 -9.94 -8.20
CA ASN A 293 -0.38 -10.29 -7.03
C ASN A 293 -0.98 -9.75 -5.72
N ARG A 294 -1.52 -8.53 -5.75
CA ARG A 294 -2.26 -7.92 -4.66
C ARG A 294 -3.57 -8.67 -4.37
N ASP A 295 -4.36 -8.97 -5.39
CA ASP A 295 -5.66 -9.64 -5.20
C ASP A 295 -5.48 -11.05 -4.64
N MET A 296 -4.44 -11.76 -5.07
CA MET A 296 -4.03 -13.03 -4.47
C MET A 296 -3.65 -12.87 -2.99
N ALA A 297 -2.91 -11.81 -2.65
CA ALA A 297 -2.52 -11.52 -1.27
C ALA A 297 -3.73 -11.22 -0.37
N PHE A 298 -4.77 -10.56 -0.89
CA PHE A 298 -6.01 -10.32 -0.16
C PHE A 298 -6.85 -11.58 0.03
N GLN A 299 -6.87 -12.48 -0.95
CA GLN A 299 -7.65 -13.73 -0.84
C GLN A 299 -7.04 -14.71 0.16
N ASP A 300 -5.71 -14.78 0.25
CA ASP A 300 -5.03 -15.64 1.22
C ASP A 300 -3.77 -14.95 1.80
N PRO A 301 -3.93 -14.19 2.90
CA PRO A 301 -2.83 -13.50 3.56
C PRO A 301 -1.70 -14.42 4.03
N THR A 302 -1.96 -15.72 4.21
CA THR A 302 -0.96 -16.69 4.69
C THR A 302 0.04 -17.10 3.61
N LYS A 303 -0.28 -16.84 2.33
CA LYS A 303 0.55 -17.19 1.16
C LYS A 303 1.43 -16.05 0.66
N VAL A 304 1.29 -14.85 1.24
CA VAL A 304 1.82 -13.55 0.77
C VAL A 304 3.35 -13.52 0.55
N ASN A 305 4.11 -14.36 1.25
CA ASN A 305 5.57 -14.21 1.27
C ASN A 305 6.34 -15.10 0.29
N LYS A 306 5.89 -16.34 0.07
CA LYS A 306 6.59 -17.28 -0.82
C LYS A 306 5.86 -17.45 -2.14
N GLU A 307 4.57 -17.74 -2.10
CA GLU A 307 3.81 -18.05 -3.32
C GLU A 307 3.60 -16.80 -4.17
N THR A 308 3.39 -15.64 -3.56
CA THR A 308 3.20 -14.35 -4.24
C THR A 308 4.52 -13.85 -4.82
N ARG A 309 5.64 -14.06 -4.12
CA ARG A 309 6.99 -13.82 -4.65
C ARG A 309 7.34 -14.75 -5.82
N ASP A 310 7.06 -16.04 -5.67
CA ASP A 310 7.31 -17.06 -6.70
C ASP A 310 6.38 -16.85 -7.89
N PHE A 311 5.13 -16.43 -7.67
CA PHE A 311 4.16 -16.03 -8.69
C PHE A 311 4.68 -14.84 -9.48
N PHE A 312 5.05 -13.74 -8.81
CA PHE A 312 5.58 -12.57 -9.50
C PHE A 312 6.85 -12.91 -10.28
N SER A 313 7.76 -13.70 -9.69
CA SER A 313 8.99 -14.13 -10.35
C SER A 313 8.74 -15.01 -11.57
N LYS A 314 7.84 -16.00 -11.47
CA LYS A 314 7.48 -16.90 -12.57
C LYS A 314 6.78 -16.16 -13.70
N ASN A 315 5.72 -15.42 -13.37
CA ASN A 315 4.94 -14.70 -14.37
C ASN A 315 5.73 -13.54 -15.00
N ARG A 316 6.72 -12.98 -14.30
CA ARG A 316 7.67 -12.04 -14.90
C ARG A 316 8.44 -12.67 -16.05
N HIS A 317 8.96 -13.89 -15.86
CA HIS A 317 9.67 -14.59 -16.95
C HIS A 317 8.72 -14.88 -18.12
N GLU A 318 7.50 -15.33 -17.83
CA GLU A 318 6.47 -15.57 -18.85
C GLU A 318 6.08 -14.29 -19.59
N PHE A 319 5.91 -13.17 -18.87
CA PHE A 319 5.62 -11.86 -19.44
C PHE A 319 6.72 -11.39 -20.39
N ILE A 320 7.99 -11.45 -19.94
CA ILE A 320 9.14 -11.08 -20.78
C ILE A 320 9.21 -11.98 -22.02
N ASN A 321 9.03 -13.29 -21.86
CA ASN A 321 9.07 -14.25 -22.97
C ASN A 321 7.88 -14.10 -23.94
N SER A 322 6.74 -13.57 -23.47
CA SER A 322 5.55 -13.34 -24.30
C SER A 322 5.71 -12.14 -25.24
N LYS A 323 6.60 -11.20 -24.90
CA LYS A 323 6.87 -10.03 -25.73
C LYS A 323 7.81 -10.42 -26.87
N GLN A 324 7.29 -10.47 -28.09
CA GLN A 324 8.10 -10.62 -29.30
C GLN A 324 8.82 -9.30 -29.58
N TYR A 325 10.08 -9.18 -29.17
CA TYR A 325 10.89 -8.01 -29.49
C TYR A 325 11.53 -8.15 -30.86
N PRO A 326 11.55 -7.08 -31.68
CA PRO A 326 12.26 -7.09 -32.95
C PRO A 326 13.75 -7.37 -32.69
N THR A 327 14.31 -8.32 -33.46
CA THR A 327 15.69 -8.83 -33.35
C THR A 327 16.78 -7.77 -33.44
N ASN A 328 16.43 -6.54 -33.83
CA ASN A 328 17.37 -5.43 -34.04
C ASN A 328 17.74 -4.69 -32.74
N VAL A 329 17.02 -4.89 -31.63
CA VAL A 329 17.37 -4.33 -30.31
C VAL A 329 18.38 -5.20 -29.58
N LYS A 330 18.56 -6.46 -30.00
CA LYS A 330 19.47 -7.39 -29.35
C LYS A 330 20.91 -6.93 -29.55
N SER A 331 21.59 -6.69 -28.44
CA SER A 331 23.04 -6.81 -28.19
C SER A 331 23.98 -5.61 -28.34
N ASN A 332 23.71 -4.54 -29.09
CA ASN A 332 24.77 -3.52 -29.31
C ASN A 332 24.82 -2.38 -28.27
N TRP A 333 23.71 -1.92 -27.71
CA TRP A 333 23.69 -0.69 -26.91
C TRP A 333 24.05 -0.86 -25.43
N VAL A 334 23.48 -1.87 -24.75
CA VAL A 334 23.78 -2.10 -23.33
C VAL A 334 25.21 -2.61 -23.11
N ILE A 335 25.74 -3.38 -24.07
CA ILE A 335 27.16 -3.79 -24.06
C ILE A 335 28.06 -2.57 -24.25
N ALA A 336 27.73 -1.66 -25.18
CA ALA A 336 28.50 -0.44 -25.41
C ALA A 336 28.59 0.44 -24.16
N TRP A 337 27.48 0.70 -23.46
CA TRP A 337 27.45 1.56 -22.26
C TRP A 337 28.22 0.96 -21.05
N ILE A 338 28.12 -0.36 -20.83
CA ILE A 338 28.91 -1.04 -19.79
C ILE A 338 30.42 -1.01 -20.13
N THR A 339 30.79 -1.00 -21.41
CA THR A 339 32.20 -0.90 -21.82
C THR A 339 32.77 0.52 -21.78
N THR A 340 32.01 1.58 -22.10
CA THR A 340 32.50 2.97 -22.03
C THR A 340 32.69 3.45 -20.58
N THR A 341 31.83 3.05 -19.65
CA THR A 341 32.02 3.35 -18.21
C THR A 341 33.25 2.65 -17.61
N LYS A 342 33.62 1.47 -18.11
CA LYS A 342 34.88 0.79 -17.74
C LYS A 342 36.14 1.43 -18.34
N SER A 343 36.04 2.14 -19.47
CA SER A 343 37.20 2.82 -20.06
C SER A 343 37.50 4.15 -19.36
N GLN A 344 36.46 4.89 -18.93
CA GLN A 344 36.65 6.13 -18.17
C GLN A 344 37.24 5.91 -16.76
N THR A 345 37.00 4.75 -16.14
CA THR A 345 37.60 4.40 -14.84
C THR A 345 39.06 3.93 -14.92
N LYS A 346 39.60 3.66 -16.12
CA LYS A 346 41.01 3.27 -16.32
C LYS A 346 41.93 4.41 -16.78
N GLY A 347 41.41 5.63 -16.93
CA GLY A 347 42.15 6.78 -17.48
C GLY A 347 42.82 7.72 -16.47
N SER A 348 42.60 7.57 -15.16
CA SER A 348 43.20 8.43 -14.13
C SER A 348 44.55 7.87 -13.66
N ASN A 349 45.59 8.02 -14.49
CA ASN A 349 46.96 8.03 -14.00
C ASN A 349 47.15 9.30 -13.16
N ILE A 350 47.01 9.16 -11.83
CA ILE A 350 47.44 10.16 -10.87
C ILE A 350 48.98 10.15 -10.91
N GLN A 351 49.57 11.12 -11.63
CA GLN A 351 50.96 11.50 -11.39
C GLN A 351 51.00 12.23 -10.04
N LEU A 352 51.58 11.58 -9.04
CA LEU A 352 51.97 12.21 -7.80
C LEU A 352 53.23 13.07 -8.08
N THR A 353 53.07 14.39 -7.96
CA THR A 353 54.16 15.33 -7.66
C THR A 353 53.83 16.05 -6.37
#